data_AF-A0A6G1GHR1-F1
#
_entry.id   AF-A0A6G1GHR1-F1
#
_cell.length_a   1.000
_cell.length_b   1.000
_cell.length_c   1.000
_cell.angle_alpha   90.00
_cell.angle_beta   90.00
_cell.angle_gamma   90.00
#
_symmetry.space_group_name_H-M   'P 1'
#
loop_
_entity.id
_entity.type
_entity.pdbx_description
1 polymer ?
#
loop_
_entity_poly.entity_id
_entity_poly.type
_entity_poly.pdbx_seq_one_letter_code
_entity_poly.pdbx_strand_id
1 'polypeptide(L)'
;TIEDWDFLEQIESILAKFDECTLVVSERPPRISLAISIYYKLHDILHDVASREGEFSGLHPDIVAAMSPDLQKFQEYCDLMDGQDTYSVAQVLDRRFKTLLLENELGEATA
;
A
#
# COMPACT_ATOMS: atom_id res chain seq x y z
N THR A 1 22.88 22.24 7.68
CA THR A 1 23.05 23.19 6.55
C THR A 1 21.77 23.17 5.72
N ILE A 2 21.67 23.94 4.62
CA ILE A 2 20.49 23.89 3.71
C ILE A 2 20.32 22.47 3.14
N GLU A 3 21.43 21.77 2.89
CA GLU A 3 21.45 20.37 2.43
C GLU A 3 20.82 19.39 3.43
N ASP A 4 21.06 19.56 4.73
CA ASP A 4 20.42 18.71 5.76
C ASP A 4 18.90 18.90 5.79
N TRP A 5 18.41 20.11 5.53
CA TRP A 5 16.97 20.39 5.50
C TRP A 5 16.31 19.78 4.26
N ASP A 6 16.95 19.90 3.10
CA ASP A 6 16.49 19.26 1.85
C ASP A 6 16.44 17.74 2.00
N PHE A 7 17.44 17.14 2.64
CA PHE A 7 17.47 15.71 2.94
C PHE A 7 16.32 15.28 3.87
N LEU A 8 16.02 16.06 4.91
CA LEU A 8 14.91 15.79 5.82
C LEU A 8 13.54 15.94 5.15
N GLU A 9 13.38 16.93 4.28
CA GLU A 9 12.15 17.15 3.49
C GLU A 9 11.90 15.96 2.54
N GLN A 10 12.94 15.43 1.91
CA GLN A 10 12.85 14.22 1.10
C GLN A 10 12.38 13.01 1.93
N ILE A 11 12.93 12.81 3.13
CA ILE A 11 12.49 11.73 4.03
C ILE A 11 11.01 11.92 4.44
N GLU A 12 10.63 13.15 4.82
CA GLU A 12 9.26 13.46 5.20
C GLU A 12 8.28 13.16 4.06
N SER A 13 8.64 13.53 2.82
CA SER A 13 7.79 13.27 1.65
C SER A 13 7.47 11.79 1.45
N ILE A 14 8.45 10.91 1.67
CA ILE A 14 8.26 9.46 1.61
C ILE A 14 7.40 8.99 2.77
N LEU A 15 7.74 9.40 4.00
CA LEU A 15 7.02 9.00 5.21
C LEU A 15 5.56 9.43 5.19
N ALA A 16 5.24 10.59 4.61
CA ALA A 16 3.86 11.07 4.45
C ALA A 16 3.02 10.09 3.60
N LYS A 17 3.58 9.54 2.51
CA LYS A 17 2.89 8.56 1.66
C LYS A 17 2.65 7.24 2.40
N PHE A 18 3.59 6.84 3.26
CA PHE A 18 3.42 5.69 4.16
C PHE A 18 2.35 5.94 5.22
N ASP A 19 2.35 7.13 5.82
CA ASP A 19 1.37 7.53 6.83
C ASP A 19 -0.04 7.50 6.25
N GLU A 20 -0.26 8.05 5.05
CA GLU A 20 -1.55 7.96 4.35
C GLU A 20 -2.03 6.50 4.20
N CYS A 21 -1.14 5.59 3.82
CA CYS A 21 -1.50 4.19 3.61
C CYS A 21 -1.80 3.47 4.94
N THR A 22 -1.00 3.72 5.96
CA THR A 22 -1.14 3.07 7.27
C THR A 22 -2.30 3.64 8.09
N LEU A 23 -2.60 4.94 7.96
CA LEU A 23 -3.74 5.59 8.58
C LEU A 23 -5.06 4.96 8.12
N VAL A 24 -5.19 4.69 6.81
CA VAL A 24 -6.39 4.04 6.25
C VAL A 24 -6.60 2.63 6.82
N VAL A 25 -5.52 1.89 7.10
CA VAL A 25 -5.58 0.57 7.76
C VAL A 25 -5.92 0.70 9.25
N SER A 26 -5.52 1.79 9.89
CA SER A 26 -5.65 2.02 11.35
C SER A 26 -7.03 2.53 11.77
N GLU A 27 -7.61 3.49 11.05
CA GLU A 27 -8.84 4.17 11.47
C GLU A 27 -10.11 3.31 11.37
N ARG A 28 -10.09 2.29 10.52
CA ARG A 28 -11.22 1.39 10.33
C ARG A 28 -10.66 -0.01 10.08
N PRO A 29 -11.25 -1.08 10.66
CA PRO A 29 -10.88 -2.44 10.27
C PRO A 29 -11.10 -2.57 8.76
N PRO A 30 -10.02 -2.60 7.95
CA PRO A 30 -10.18 -2.48 6.53
C PRO A 30 -10.87 -3.76 6.04
N ARG A 31 -11.79 -3.61 5.09
CA ARG A 31 -12.25 -4.77 4.33
C ARG A 31 -11.01 -5.38 3.68
N ILE A 32 -10.97 -6.71 3.57
CA ILE A 32 -9.81 -7.41 3.00
C ILE A 32 -9.48 -6.85 1.59
N SER A 33 -10.49 -6.46 0.82
CA SER A 33 -10.33 -5.74 -0.46
C SER A 33 -9.52 -4.44 -0.36
N LEU A 34 -9.78 -3.64 0.68
CA LEU A 34 -9.12 -2.36 0.88
C LEU A 34 -7.67 -2.56 1.34
N ALA A 35 -7.43 -3.57 2.18
CA ALA A 35 -6.08 -3.94 2.60
C ALA A 35 -5.20 -4.33 1.40
N ILE A 36 -5.76 -5.09 0.44
CA ILE A 36 -5.05 -5.46 -0.81
C ILE A 36 -4.72 -4.23 -1.66
N SER A 37 -5.64 -3.29 -1.82
CA SER A 37 -5.35 -2.07 -2.60
C SER A 37 -4.25 -1.22 -1.96
N ILE A 38 -4.26 -1.08 -0.63
CA ILE A 38 -3.22 -0.35 0.12
C ILE A 38 -1.88 -1.08 0.01
N TYR A 39 -1.92 -2.40 0.01
CA TYR A 39 -0.75 -3.25 -0.12
C TYR A 39 0.01 -3.02 -1.43
N TYR A 40 -0.67 -3.11 -2.57
CA TYR A 40 -0.05 -2.83 -3.87
C TYR A 40 0.36 -1.36 -3.99
N LYS A 41 -0.39 -0.42 -3.43
CA LYS A 41 0.01 0.99 -3.40
C LYS A 41 1.35 1.18 -2.65
N LEU A 42 1.54 0.50 -1.53
CA LEU A 42 2.81 0.53 -0.78
C LEU A 42 3.96 -0.11 -1.58
N HIS A 43 3.68 -1.19 -2.31
CA HIS A 43 4.64 -1.82 -3.21
C HIS A 43 5.10 -0.84 -4.30
N ASP A 44 4.16 -0.19 -4.97
CA ASP A 44 4.44 0.80 -6.02
C ASP A 44 5.28 1.97 -5.48
N ILE A 45 4.92 2.52 -4.31
CA ILE A 45 5.70 3.61 -3.68
C ILE A 45 7.14 3.17 -3.39
N LEU A 46 7.32 1.97 -2.81
CA LEU A 46 8.65 1.43 -2.51
C LEU A 46 9.47 1.18 -3.77
N HIS A 47 8.81 0.66 -4.82
CA HIS A 47 9.43 0.45 -6.11
C HIS A 47 9.89 1.77 -6.73
N ASP A 48 9.03 2.78 -6.79
CA ASP A 48 9.34 4.08 -7.38
C ASP A 48 10.46 4.82 -6.63
N VAL A 49 10.51 4.68 -5.29
CA VAL A 49 11.63 5.21 -4.49
C VAL A 49 12.93 4.49 -4.82
N ALA A 50 12.92 3.16 -4.92
CA ALA A 50 14.12 2.38 -5.22
C ALA A 50 14.62 2.58 -6.66
N SER A 51 13.70 2.69 -7.62
CA SER A 51 14.01 2.95 -9.03
C SER A 51 14.32 4.42 -9.32
N ARG A 52 14.02 5.32 -8.37
CA ARG A 52 14.08 6.78 -8.53
C ARG A 52 13.24 7.25 -9.71
N GLU A 53 12.02 6.75 -9.78
CA GLU A 53 11.05 7.08 -10.83
C GLU A 53 10.03 8.11 -10.33
N GLY A 54 9.32 8.73 -11.28
CA GLY A 54 8.25 9.68 -10.98
C GLY A 54 8.68 10.84 -10.09
N GLU A 55 7.94 11.02 -8.98
CA GLU A 55 8.18 12.08 -7.98
C GLU A 55 9.48 11.87 -7.16
N PHE A 56 10.08 10.67 -7.21
CA PHE A 56 11.26 10.29 -6.41
C PHE A 56 12.58 10.35 -7.20
N SER A 57 12.56 10.83 -8.45
CA SER A 57 13.76 10.95 -9.29
C SER A 57 14.87 11.80 -8.66
N GLY A 58 14.50 12.82 -7.88
CA GLY A 58 15.42 13.71 -7.17
C GLY A 58 16.02 13.15 -5.88
N LEU A 59 15.63 11.96 -5.42
CA LEU A 59 16.03 11.47 -4.11
C LEU A 59 17.54 11.30 -3.94
N HIS A 60 18.01 11.64 -2.74
CA HIS A 60 19.39 11.45 -2.35
C HIS A 60 19.75 9.95 -2.39
N PRO A 61 20.92 9.57 -2.96
CA PRO A 61 21.32 8.17 -3.09
C PRO A 61 21.30 7.36 -1.78
N ASP A 62 21.63 8.00 -0.66
CA ASP A 62 21.63 7.35 0.65
C ASP A 62 20.22 6.98 1.14
N ILE A 63 19.20 7.77 0.78
CA ILE A 63 17.79 7.46 1.10
C ILE A 63 17.38 6.20 0.33
N VAL A 64 17.70 6.15 -0.96
CA VAL A 64 17.42 5.00 -1.83
C VAL A 64 18.14 3.74 -1.33
N ALA A 65 19.40 3.87 -0.94
CA ALA A 65 20.21 2.79 -0.40
C ALA A 65 19.64 2.25 0.93
N ALA A 66 19.12 3.13 1.79
CA ALA A 66 18.48 2.73 3.04
C ALA A 66 17.17 1.96 2.82
N MET A 67 16.41 2.28 1.76
CA MET A 67 15.11 1.67 1.49
C MET A 67 15.18 0.37 0.68
N SER A 68 16.25 0.15 -0.08
CA SER A 68 16.40 -1.02 -0.95
C SER A 68 16.25 -2.38 -0.22
N PRO A 69 16.83 -2.60 0.98
CA PRO A 69 16.65 -3.86 1.72
C PRO A 69 15.22 -4.07 2.22
N ASP A 70 14.51 -2.99 2.55
CA ASP A 70 13.14 -3.07 3.04
C ASP A 70 12.15 -3.27 1.89
N LEU A 71 12.42 -2.71 0.71
CA LEU A 71 11.71 -3.08 -0.52
C LEU A 71 11.87 -4.57 -0.81
N GLN A 72 13.08 -5.13 -0.69
CA GLN A 72 13.28 -6.57 -0.94
C GLN A 72 12.43 -7.44 -0.01
N LYS A 73 12.39 -7.13 1.28
CA LYS A 73 11.53 -7.86 2.24
C LYS A 73 10.05 -7.70 1.92
N PHE A 74 9.64 -6.50 1.51
CA PHE A 74 8.25 -6.24 1.15
C PHE A 74 7.86 -6.99 -0.13
N GLN A 75 8.76 -7.06 -1.11
CA GLN A 75 8.61 -7.86 -2.32
C GLN A 75 8.45 -9.35 -2.01
N GLU A 76 9.32 -9.91 -1.15
CA GLU A 76 9.21 -11.31 -0.73
C GLU A 76 7.86 -11.62 -0.05
N TYR A 77 7.36 -10.67 0.74
CA TYR A 77 6.01 -10.76 1.31
C TYR A 77 4.94 -10.67 0.20
N CYS A 78 5.11 -9.85 -0.84
CA CYS A 78 4.17 -9.74 -1.98
C CYS A 78 4.07 -11.07 -2.71
N ASP A 79 5.21 -11.61 -3.10
CA ASP A 79 5.30 -12.84 -3.87
C ASP A 79 4.70 -14.03 -3.09
N LEU A 80 4.90 -14.04 -1.76
CA LEU A 80 4.26 -15.03 -0.88
C LEU A 80 2.73 -14.86 -0.86
N MET A 81 2.24 -13.63 -0.72
CA MET A 81 0.79 -13.38 -0.66
C MET A 81 0.11 -13.64 -2.01
N ASP A 82 0.73 -13.27 -3.13
CA ASP A 82 0.22 -13.50 -4.50
C ASP A 82 0.20 -15.00 -4.85
N GLY A 83 1.16 -15.77 -4.32
CA GLY A 83 1.20 -17.22 -4.48
C GLY A 83 0.14 -17.98 -3.65
N GLN A 84 -0.66 -17.30 -2.82
CA GLN A 84 -1.66 -17.92 -1.95
C GLN A 84 -3.07 -17.41 -2.28
N ASP A 85 -3.97 -18.32 -2.67
CA ASP A 85 -5.40 -18.03 -2.85
C ASP A 85 -6.10 -17.55 -1.55
N THR A 86 -5.40 -17.63 -0.42
CA THR A 86 -5.86 -17.27 0.93
C THR A 86 -6.50 -15.89 0.98
N TYR A 87 -5.98 -14.89 0.25
CA TYR A 87 -6.60 -13.55 0.22
C TYR A 87 -7.93 -13.54 -0.52
N SER A 88 -7.99 -14.16 -1.70
CA SER A 88 -9.21 -14.31 -2.49
C SER A 88 -10.29 -15.07 -1.71
N VAL A 89 -9.89 -16.14 -1.03
CA VAL A 89 -10.77 -16.93 -0.15
C VAL A 89 -11.25 -16.09 1.03
N ALA A 90 -10.35 -15.37 1.71
CA ALA A 90 -10.72 -14.55 2.86
C ALA A 90 -11.64 -13.39 2.46
N GLN A 91 -11.42 -12.77 1.29
CA GLN A 91 -12.29 -11.73 0.75
C GLN A 91 -13.69 -12.27 0.40
N VAL A 92 -13.78 -13.43 -0.26
CA VAL A 92 -15.08 -14.08 -0.53
C VAL A 92 -15.79 -14.44 0.77
N LEU A 93 -15.05 -14.85 1.80
CA LEU A 93 -15.60 -15.18 3.12
C LEU A 93 -15.96 -13.95 3.97
N ASP A 94 -15.47 -12.76 3.64
CA ASP A 94 -15.80 -11.52 4.34
C ASP A 94 -17.32 -11.27 4.25
N ARG A 95 -17.98 -11.31 5.40
CA ARG A 95 -19.42 -11.12 5.51
C ARG A 95 -19.87 -9.79 4.88
N ARG A 96 -19.07 -8.73 5.03
CA ARG A 96 -19.39 -7.41 4.47
C ARG A 96 -19.28 -7.42 2.95
N PHE A 97 -18.31 -8.14 2.40
CA PHE A 97 -18.19 -8.32 0.95
C PHE A 97 -19.38 -9.12 0.40
N LYS A 98 -19.76 -10.22 1.07
CA LYS A 98 -20.96 -10.99 0.69
C LYS A 98 -22.24 -10.16 0.73
N THR A 99 -22.44 -9.35 1.78
CA THR A 99 -23.60 -8.45 1.88
C THR A 99 -23.64 -7.48 0.71
N LEU A 100 -22.50 -6.86 0.38
CA LEU A 100 -22.41 -5.88 -0.71
C LEU A 100 -22.62 -6.52 -2.09
N LEU A 101 -22.10 -7.73 -2.30
CA LEU A 101 -22.35 -8.51 -3.52
C LEU A 101 -23.84 -8.82 -3.67
N LEU A 102 -24.50 -9.26 -2.59
CA LEU A 102 -25.94 -9.52 -2.58
C LEU A 102 -26.75 -8.25 -2.86
N GLU A 103 -26.40 -7.12 -2.24
CA GLU A 103 -27.05 -5.82 -2.49
C GLU A 103 -26.93 -5.38 -3.95
N ASN A 104 -25.77 -5.60 -4.60
CA ASN A 104 -25.57 -5.31 -6.01
C ASN A 104 -26.34 -6.25 -6.95
N GLU A 105 -26.39 -7.55 -6.65
CA GLU A 105 -27.06 -8.57 -7.48
C GLU A 105 -28.59 -8.56 -7.33
N LEU A 106 -29.12 -8.20 -6.15
CA LEU A 106 -30.57 -8.12 -5.90
C LEU A 106 -31.20 -6.83 -6.45
N GLY A 107 -30.40 -5.82 -6.82
CA GLY A 107 -30.87 -4.49 -7.17
C GLY A 107 -31.50 -3.76 -5.98
N GLU A 108 -31.66 -2.43 -6.07
CA GLU A 108 -32.47 -1.70 -5.10
C GLU A 108 -33.86 -2.36 -5.03
N ALA A 109 -34.20 -2.92 -3.87
CA ALA A 109 -35.55 -3.33 -3.59
C ALA A 109 -36.41 -2.08 -3.74
N THR A 110 -37.09 -1.97 -4.88
CA THR A 110 -38.16 -1.01 -5.10
C THR A 110 -39.24 -1.35 -4.09
N ALA A 111 -39.21 -0.65 -2.96
CA ALA A 111 -40.27 -0.61 -1.96
C ALA A 111 -41.35 0.40 -2.40
#